data_AF-A0ABD6TSG4-F1
#
_entry.id   AF-A0ABD6TSG4-F1
#
_cell.length_a   1.000
_cell.length_b   1.000
_cell.length_c   1.000
_cell.angle_alpha   90.00
_cell.angle_beta   90.00
_cell.angle_gamma   90.00
#
_symmetry.space_group_name_H-M   'P 1'
#
loop_
_entity.id
_entity.type
_entity.pdbx_description
1 polymer ?
#
loop_
_entity_poly.entity_id
_entity_poly.type
_entity_poly.pdbx_seq_one_letter_code
_entity_poly.pdbx_strand_id
1 'polypeptide(L)'
;MPTNNNPENILHTAYETKMISSGDNSPSIKIKGTKLQYLLVMLHLGFESNAIKMMLNWKNDEFEKRVNSLEVEGLLKQTGGRYYPTCMVITACEGRKLYNLCEPLIKPTLKIFENYSSHIKDISKRIDTFNHLSKELYSLLLYSGVLLDFGQINHIEENYLKKKRPLRNKKRYYYAIQE
;
A
#
# COMPACT_ATOMS: atom_id res chain seq x y z
N MET A 1 -21.64 -7.76 -12.87
CA MET A 1 -22.19 -6.94 -11.78
C MET A 1 -21.53 -5.57 -11.88
N PRO A 2 -22.25 -4.49 -12.26
CA PRO A 2 -21.66 -3.16 -12.19
C PRO A 2 -21.41 -2.89 -10.71
N THR A 3 -20.13 -2.76 -10.33
CA THR A 3 -19.78 -2.25 -9.01
C THR A 3 -20.40 -0.88 -8.87
N ASN A 4 -20.88 -0.54 -7.67
CA ASN A 4 -21.58 0.69 -7.33
C ASN A 4 -20.60 1.90 -7.36
N ASN A 5 -19.88 2.07 -8.48
CA ASN A 5 -18.90 3.11 -8.77
C ASN A 5 -19.64 4.38 -9.21
N ASN A 6 -20.67 4.77 -8.46
CA ASN A 6 -21.22 6.11 -8.65
C ASN A 6 -20.07 7.08 -8.33
N PRO A 7 -19.64 7.94 -9.26
CA PRO A 7 -18.54 8.86 -9.04
C PRO A 7 -18.68 9.76 -7.80
N GLU A 8 -19.92 10.08 -7.39
CA GLU A 8 -20.15 10.83 -6.15
C GLU A 8 -19.73 10.03 -4.91
N ASN A 9 -19.95 8.71 -4.90
CA ASN A 9 -19.53 7.85 -3.80
C ASN A 9 -18.02 7.86 -3.64
N ILE A 10 -17.24 7.95 -4.74
CA ILE A 10 -15.77 7.97 -4.69
C ILE A 10 -15.26 9.12 -3.83
N LEU A 11 -15.89 10.30 -3.87
CA LEU A 11 -15.44 11.46 -3.09
C LEU A 11 -15.84 11.36 -1.61
N HIS A 12 -16.84 10.55 -1.29
CA HIS A 12 -17.33 10.31 0.07
C HIS A 12 -16.72 9.05 0.72
N THR A 13 -16.07 8.19 -0.07
CA THR A 13 -15.35 7.02 0.43
C THR A 13 -14.11 7.44 1.23
N ALA A 14 -13.98 6.85 2.42
CA ALA A 14 -12.78 7.00 3.24
C ALA A 14 -11.68 6.08 2.72
N TYR A 15 -10.65 6.64 2.08
CA TYR A 15 -9.50 5.87 1.62
C TYR A 15 -8.33 5.97 2.60
N GLU A 16 -7.78 4.84 2.98
CA GLU A 16 -6.51 4.73 3.65
C GLU A 16 -5.34 4.73 2.68
N THR A 17 -4.17 5.11 3.17
CA THR A 17 -2.92 5.00 2.43
C THR A 17 -1.93 4.20 3.25
N LYS A 18 -1.36 3.16 2.65
CA LYS A 18 -0.30 2.34 3.26
C LYS A 18 1.00 2.54 2.49
N MET A 19 2.12 2.45 3.20
CA MET A 19 3.45 2.62 2.62
C MET A 19 4.40 1.63 3.27
N ILE A 20 5.27 1.05 2.45
CA ILE A 20 6.40 0.25 2.93
C ILE A 20 7.66 0.87 2.35
N SER A 21 8.56 1.31 3.22
CA SER A 21 9.81 1.98 2.86
C SER A 21 10.88 1.80 3.94
N SER A 22 12.08 2.28 3.67
CA SER A 22 13.21 2.25 4.62
C SER A 22 13.85 3.63 4.69
N GLY A 23 14.14 4.15 5.88
CA GLY A 23 14.71 5.50 6.05
C GLY A 23 13.79 6.60 5.51
N ASP A 24 14.37 7.71 5.01
CA ASP A 24 13.61 8.85 4.48
C ASP A 24 13.09 8.62 3.03
N ASN A 25 12.37 7.52 2.83
CA ASN A 25 11.75 7.18 1.56
C ASN A 25 10.23 7.30 1.68
N SER A 26 9.70 8.40 1.15
CA SER A 26 8.28 8.75 1.16
C SER A 26 7.96 9.67 -0.02
N PRO A 27 6.71 9.72 -0.50
CA PRO A 27 6.32 10.65 -1.55
C PRO A 27 6.70 12.10 -1.20
N SER A 28 7.25 12.84 -2.15
CA SER A 28 7.57 14.26 -1.98
C SER A 28 6.32 15.15 -1.94
N ILE A 29 5.20 14.63 -2.46
CA ILE A 29 3.91 15.30 -2.53
C ILE A 29 2.88 14.65 -1.60
N LYS A 30 2.00 15.46 -1.01
CA LYS A 30 0.94 14.97 -0.13
C LYS A 30 -0.20 14.36 -0.95
N ILE A 31 -0.32 13.04 -0.88
CA ILE A 31 -1.43 12.29 -1.53
C ILE A 31 -2.61 12.11 -0.55
N LYS A 32 -2.36 11.57 0.65
CA LYS A 32 -3.42 11.26 1.63
C LYS A 32 -4.25 12.49 1.98
N GLY A 33 -5.58 12.37 1.87
CA GLY A 33 -6.52 13.43 2.20
C GLY A 33 -6.49 14.61 1.23
N THR A 34 -5.97 14.43 0.01
CA THR A 34 -5.99 15.44 -1.05
C THR A 34 -6.73 14.90 -2.28
N LYS A 35 -7.10 15.81 -3.19
CA LYS A 35 -7.73 15.44 -4.48
C LYS A 35 -6.86 14.52 -5.35
N LEU A 36 -5.55 14.43 -5.10
CA LEU A 36 -4.67 13.50 -5.80
C LEU A 36 -4.98 12.04 -5.47
N GLN A 37 -5.42 11.74 -4.25
CA GLN A 37 -5.85 10.40 -3.85
C GLN A 37 -7.05 9.96 -4.70
N TYR A 38 -8.07 10.81 -4.85
CA TYR A 38 -9.25 10.53 -5.67
C TYR A 38 -8.90 10.45 -7.16
N LEU A 39 -8.01 11.30 -7.66
CA LEU A 39 -7.51 11.21 -9.04
C LEU A 39 -6.93 9.82 -9.34
N LEU A 40 -6.06 9.30 -8.48
CA LEU A 40 -5.47 7.97 -8.64
C LEU A 40 -6.53 6.86 -8.59
N VAL A 41 -7.53 6.97 -7.71
CA VAL A 41 -8.64 6.00 -7.64
C VAL A 41 -9.52 6.04 -8.89
N MET A 42 -9.91 7.22 -9.36
CA MET A 42 -10.74 7.36 -10.56
C MET A 42 -10.01 6.85 -11.82
N LEU A 43 -8.71 7.09 -11.92
CA LEU A 43 -7.89 6.55 -13.02
C LEU A 43 -7.79 5.02 -12.95
N HIS A 44 -7.63 4.44 -11.75
CA HIS A 44 -7.67 2.97 -11.55
C HIS A 44 -9.00 2.37 -12.00
N LEU A 45 -10.11 3.05 -11.72
CA LEU A 45 -11.45 2.65 -12.11
C LEU A 45 -11.78 2.93 -13.59
N GLY A 46 -10.85 3.52 -14.35
CA GLY A 46 -10.99 3.75 -15.79
C GLY A 46 -11.84 4.96 -16.17
N PHE A 47 -12.02 5.93 -15.27
CA PHE A 47 -12.70 7.18 -15.62
C PHE A 47 -11.88 8.01 -16.61
N GLU A 48 -12.56 8.60 -17.59
CA GLU A 48 -11.95 9.48 -18.58
C GLU A 48 -11.59 10.85 -17.98
N SER A 49 -10.52 11.48 -18.47
CA SER A 49 -9.97 12.73 -17.95
C SER A 49 -11.00 13.87 -17.85
N ASN A 50 -11.94 13.96 -18.78
CA ASN A 50 -13.00 14.98 -18.74
C ASN A 50 -13.98 14.77 -17.59
N ALA A 51 -14.35 13.52 -17.28
CA ALA A 51 -15.22 13.20 -16.16
C ALA A 51 -14.52 13.52 -14.82
N ILE A 52 -13.24 13.15 -14.70
CA ILE A 52 -12.43 13.42 -13.51
C ILE A 52 -12.31 14.93 -13.25
N LYS A 53 -12.02 15.72 -14.29
CA LYS A 53 -11.94 17.20 -14.19
C LYS A 53 -13.23 17.79 -13.64
N MET A 54 -14.38 17.36 -14.15
CA MET A 54 -15.68 17.82 -13.65
C MET A 54 -15.89 17.44 -12.17
N MET A 55 -15.64 16.19 -11.80
CA MET A 55 -15.86 15.69 -10.43
C MET A 55 -14.95 16.36 -9.40
N LEU A 56 -13.69 16.62 -9.78
CA LEU A 56 -12.71 17.27 -8.92
C LEU A 56 -12.76 18.79 -8.99
N ASN A 57 -13.68 19.35 -9.80
CA ASN A 57 -13.81 20.77 -10.08
C ASN A 57 -12.47 21.42 -10.49
N TRP A 58 -11.82 20.81 -11.50
CA TRP A 58 -10.53 21.22 -12.01
C TRP A 58 -10.63 21.74 -13.45
N LYS A 59 -9.95 22.85 -13.71
CA LYS A 59 -9.68 23.33 -15.07
C LYS A 59 -8.59 22.46 -15.72
N ASN A 60 -8.49 22.50 -17.05
CA ASN A 60 -7.48 21.75 -17.81
C ASN A 60 -6.05 22.00 -17.26
N ASP A 61 -5.65 23.26 -17.09
CA ASP A 61 -4.31 23.59 -16.60
C ASP A 61 -4.02 23.05 -15.19
N GLU A 62 -5.04 22.98 -14.32
CA GLU A 62 -4.86 22.39 -12.99
C GLU A 62 -4.70 20.88 -13.09
N PHE A 63 -5.54 20.22 -13.88
CA PHE A 63 -5.46 18.77 -14.12
C PHE A 63 -4.10 18.38 -14.67
N GLU A 64 -3.60 19.06 -15.71
CA GLU A 64 -2.29 18.78 -16.30
C GLU A 64 -1.16 19.00 -15.29
N LYS A 65 -1.24 20.05 -14.44
CA LYS A 65 -0.28 20.26 -13.35
C LYS A 65 -0.30 19.10 -12.34
N ARG A 66 -1.48 18.57 -11.99
CA ARG A 66 -1.61 17.44 -11.05
C ARG A 66 -1.08 16.13 -11.65
N VAL A 67 -1.43 15.86 -12.90
CA VAL A 67 -0.93 14.71 -13.67
C VAL A 67 0.59 14.75 -13.73
N ASN A 68 1.16 15.86 -14.21
CA ASN A 68 2.60 16.02 -14.31
C ASN A 68 3.30 15.84 -12.94
N SER A 69 2.71 16.38 -11.86
CA SER A 69 3.24 16.16 -10.51
C SER A 69 3.27 14.69 -10.10
N LEU A 70 2.26 13.90 -10.47
CA LEU A 70 2.21 12.48 -10.17
C LEU A 70 3.14 11.65 -11.06
N GLU A 71 3.33 12.05 -12.32
CA GLU A 71 4.28 11.42 -13.24
C GLU A 71 5.72 11.67 -12.82
N VAL A 72 6.07 12.90 -12.45
CA VAL A 72 7.39 13.25 -11.89
C VAL A 72 7.63 12.50 -10.57
N GLU A 73 6.61 12.37 -9.73
CA GLU A 73 6.70 11.55 -8.52
C GLU A 73 6.89 10.05 -8.84
N GLY A 74 6.52 9.63 -10.05
CA GLY A 74 6.54 8.25 -10.49
C GLY A 74 5.35 7.44 -9.96
N LEU A 75 4.27 8.09 -9.52
CA LEU A 75 3.02 7.47 -9.06
C LEU A 75 1.97 7.30 -10.17
N LEU A 76 2.23 7.91 -11.33
CA LEU A 76 1.41 7.81 -12.52
C LEU A 76 2.29 7.54 -13.74
N LYS A 77 1.74 6.83 -14.72
CA LYS A 77 2.36 6.67 -16.04
C LYS A 77 1.30 6.78 -17.13
N GLN A 78 1.69 7.25 -18.30
CA GLN A 78 0.86 7.16 -19.49
C GLN A 78 1.24 5.93 -20.33
N THR A 79 0.25 5.19 -20.82
CA THR A 79 0.44 4.09 -21.78
C THR A 79 -0.74 4.06 -22.73
N GLY A 80 -0.47 4.12 -24.04
CA GLY A 80 -1.52 4.10 -25.07
C GLY A 80 -2.52 5.25 -24.94
N GLY A 81 -2.06 6.45 -24.56
CA GLY A 81 -2.91 7.63 -24.38
C GLY A 81 -3.73 7.67 -23.08
N ARG A 82 -3.63 6.64 -22.23
CA ARG A 82 -4.35 6.56 -20.94
C ARG A 82 -3.39 6.64 -19.76
N TYR A 83 -3.86 7.26 -18.68
CA TYR A 83 -3.12 7.36 -17.43
C TYR A 83 -3.42 6.18 -16.51
N TYR A 84 -2.38 5.62 -15.92
CA TYR A 84 -2.46 4.49 -15.01
C TYR A 84 -1.70 4.79 -13.72
N PRO A 85 -2.32 4.62 -12.55
CA PRO A 85 -1.61 4.58 -11.29
C PRO A 85 -0.54 3.49 -11.34
N THR A 86 0.66 3.83 -10.87
CA THR A 86 1.75 2.85 -10.72
C THR A 86 1.88 2.37 -9.28
N CYS A 87 1.15 2.97 -8.35
CA CYS A 87 0.89 2.46 -7.01
C CYS A 87 -0.32 1.53 -7.01
N MET A 88 -0.44 0.70 -5.97
CA MET A 88 -1.61 -0.17 -5.83
C MET A 88 -2.82 0.66 -5.42
N VAL A 89 -3.95 0.44 -6.08
CA VAL A 89 -5.25 0.95 -5.65
C VAL A 89 -6.15 -0.26 -5.44
N ILE A 90 -6.76 -0.35 -4.26
CA ILE A 90 -7.61 -1.47 -3.86
C ILE A 90 -8.96 -0.92 -3.45
N THR A 91 -9.97 -1.12 -4.28
CA THR A 91 -11.37 -0.82 -3.91
C THR A 91 -11.94 -1.89 -2.98
N ALA A 92 -13.07 -1.63 -2.33
CA ALA A 92 -13.72 -2.61 -1.45
C ALA A 92 -14.07 -3.92 -2.18
N CYS A 93 -14.40 -3.84 -3.48
CA CYS A 93 -14.65 -5.04 -4.30
C CYS A 93 -13.38 -5.86 -4.49
N GLU A 94 -12.27 -5.21 -4.83
CA GLU A 94 -10.97 -5.85 -5.02
C GLU A 94 -10.40 -6.36 -3.69
N GLY A 95 -10.60 -5.62 -2.60
CA GLY A 95 -10.24 -6.02 -1.25
C GLY A 95 -10.92 -7.33 -0.84
N ARG A 96 -12.23 -7.48 -1.09
CA ARG A 96 -12.93 -8.76 -0.86
C ARG A 96 -12.35 -9.91 -1.70
N LYS A 97 -12.02 -9.66 -2.97
CA LYS A 97 -11.40 -10.68 -3.84
C LYS A 97 -10.02 -11.08 -3.32
N LEU A 98 -9.19 -10.11 -2.93
CA LEU A 98 -7.87 -10.35 -2.36
C LEU A 98 -7.97 -11.11 -1.04
N TYR A 99 -8.90 -10.73 -0.16
CA TYR A 99 -9.15 -11.45 1.09
C TYR A 99 -9.51 -12.91 0.82
N ASN A 100 -10.45 -13.18 -0.09
CA ASN A 100 -10.86 -14.55 -0.41
C ASN A 100 -9.72 -15.38 -1.05
N LEU A 101 -8.82 -14.73 -1.80
CA LEU A 101 -7.61 -15.39 -2.33
C LEU A 101 -6.60 -15.73 -1.21
N CYS A 102 -6.49 -14.86 -0.21
CA CYS A 102 -5.55 -15.02 0.90
C CYS A 102 -6.10 -15.91 2.03
N GLU A 103 -7.41 -15.98 2.23
CA GLU A 103 -8.05 -16.70 3.34
C GLU A 103 -7.59 -18.16 3.48
N PRO A 104 -7.48 -18.96 2.39
CA PRO A 104 -6.98 -20.33 2.49
C PRO A 104 -5.52 -20.43 2.96
N LEU A 105 -4.74 -19.36 2.76
CA LEU A 105 -3.33 -19.28 3.15
C LEU A 105 -3.14 -18.90 4.63
N ILE A 106 -4.17 -18.35 5.27
CA ILE A 106 -4.10 -17.90 6.67
C ILE A 106 -3.82 -19.09 7.60
N LYS A 107 -4.61 -20.17 7.51
CA LYS A 107 -4.46 -21.33 8.40
C LYS A 107 -3.07 -21.99 8.30
N PRO A 108 -2.54 -22.32 7.10
CA PRO A 108 -1.18 -22.82 6.97
C PRO A 108 -0.13 -21.86 7.54
N THR A 109 -0.29 -20.56 7.29
CA THR A 109 0.64 -19.53 7.79
C THR A 109 0.63 -19.48 9.33
N LEU A 110 -0.55 -19.49 9.97
CA LEU A 110 -0.66 -19.55 11.42
C LEU A 110 -0.01 -20.80 12.00
N LYS A 111 -0.20 -21.96 11.37
CA LYS A 111 0.43 -23.21 11.81
C LYS A 111 1.95 -23.13 11.77
N ILE A 112 2.53 -22.44 10.78
CA ILE A 112 3.98 -22.17 10.74
C ILE A 112 4.38 -21.34 11.96
N PHE A 113 3.68 -20.23 12.26
CA PHE A 113 3.99 -19.41 13.44
C PHE A 113 3.87 -20.19 14.75
N GLU A 114 2.85 -21.01 14.91
CA GLU A 114 2.65 -21.86 16.09
C GLU A 114 3.83 -22.83 16.28
N ASN A 115 4.24 -23.51 15.20
CA ASN A 115 5.35 -24.46 15.23
C ASN A 115 6.69 -23.81 15.64
N TYR A 116 6.89 -22.52 15.32
CA TYR A 116 8.11 -21.78 15.66
C TYR A 116 7.96 -20.91 16.92
N SER A 117 6.80 -20.88 17.58
CA SER A 117 6.51 -19.95 18.67
C SER A 117 7.41 -20.13 19.88
N SER A 118 7.72 -21.37 20.26
CA SER A 118 8.66 -21.69 21.35
C SER A 118 10.07 -21.21 21.00
N HIS A 119 10.54 -21.53 19.79
CA HIS A 119 11.87 -21.14 19.33
C HIS A 119 12.04 -19.62 19.26
N ILE A 120 11.04 -18.90 18.76
CA ILE A 120 11.01 -17.43 18.74
C ILE A 120 11.13 -16.86 20.15
N LYS A 121 10.44 -17.46 21.13
CA LYS A 121 10.52 -17.06 22.54
C LYS A 121 11.90 -17.32 23.14
N ASP A 122 12.53 -18.45 22.81
CA ASP A 122 13.86 -18.78 23.32
C ASP A 122 14.94 -17.86 22.74
N ILE A 123 14.82 -17.51 21.45
CA ILE A 123 15.70 -16.51 20.82
C ILE A 123 15.46 -15.12 21.41
N SER A 124 14.20 -14.72 21.66
CA SER A 124 13.92 -13.37 22.17
C SER A 124 14.52 -13.13 23.56
N LYS A 125 14.65 -14.17 24.39
CA LYS A 125 15.36 -14.11 25.69
C LYS A 125 16.88 -13.94 25.58
N ARG A 126 17.46 -14.05 24.39
CA ARG A 126 18.87 -13.68 24.19
C ARG A 126 19.08 -12.17 24.10
N ILE A 127 18.01 -11.40 23.99
CA ILE A 127 18.04 -9.94 24.01
C ILE A 127 17.87 -9.52 25.48
N ASP A 128 18.94 -9.03 26.10
CA ASP A 128 18.99 -8.75 27.54
C ASP A 128 17.83 -7.89 28.04
N THR A 129 17.44 -6.86 27.27
CA THR A 129 16.31 -5.99 27.61
C THR A 129 14.98 -6.74 27.75
N PHE A 130 14.78 -7.85 27.04
CA PHE A 130 13.54 -8.63 27.09
C PHE A 130 13.50 -9.61 28.26
N ASN A 131 14.62 -9.89 28.91
CA ASN A 131 14.68 -10.88 30.00
C ASN A 131 13.88 -10.48 31.24
N HIS A 132 13.65 -9.18 31.41
CA HIS A 132 12.89 -8.63 32.55
C HIS A 132 11.42 -8.33 32.20
N LEU A 133 11.00 -8.58 30.95
CA LEU A 133 9.66 -8.26 30.46
C LEU A 133 8.84 -9.54 30.27
N SER A 134 7.54 -9.46 30.52
CA SER A 134 6.62 -10.52 30.12
C SER A 134 6.50 -10.55 28.59
N LYS A 135 6.20 -11.73 28.02
CA LYS A 135 6.13 -11.91 26.56
C LYS A 135 5.12 -10.95 25.94
N GLU A 136 4.01 -10.72 26.62
CA GLU A 136 2.90 -9.89 26.16
C GLU A 136 3.37 -8.47 25.85
N LEU A 137 4.28 -7.92 26.67
CA LEU A 137 4.78 -6.55 26.55
C LEU A 137 5.62 -6.30 25.29
N TYR A 138 6.37 -7.31 24.83
CA TYR A 138 7.22 -7.18 23.63
C TYR A 138 6.71 -7.99 22.43
N SER A 139 5.62 -8.74 22.58
CA SER A 139 5.09 -9.60 21.54
C SER A 139 4.71 -8.82 20.27
N LEU A 140 4.09 -7.65 20.42
CA LEU A 140 3.71 -6.81 19.28
C LEU A 140 4.95 -6.34 18.51
N LEU A 141 5.99 -5.89 19.22
CA LEU A 141 7.26 -5.50 18.60
C LEU A 141 7.89 -6.68 17.86
N LEU A 142 7.94 -7.85 18.48
CA LEU A 142 8.59 -9.03 17.91
C LEU A 142 7.85 -9.56 16.68
N TYR A 143 6.55 -9.79 16.79
CA TYR A 143 5.76 -10.37 15.71
C TYR A 143 5.42 -9.35 14.63
N SER A 144 4.95 -8.15 14.99
CA SER A 144 4.59 -7.13 13.99
C SER A 144 5.82 -6.39 13.48
N GLY A 145 6.55 -5.73 14.39
CA GLY A 145 7.65 -4.85 13.98
C GLY A 145 8.82 -5.63 13.35
N VAL A 146 9.31 -6.68 14.01
CA VAL A 146 10.50 -7.38 13.55
C VAL A 146 10.17 -8.40 12.46
N LEU A 147 9.30 -9.37 12.75
CA LEU A 147 9.05 -10.48 11.83
C LEU A 147 8.27 -10.05 10.58
N LEU A 148 7.14 -9.35 10.76
CA LEU A 148 6.30 -8.93 9.63
C LEU A 148 6.85 -7.69 8.92
N ASP A 149 7.14 -6.60 9.63
CA ASP A 149 7.49 -5.33 8.96
C ASP A 149 8.94 -5.29 8.44
N PHE A 150 9.93 -5.77 9.22
CA PHE A 150 11.34 -5.73 8.79
C PHE A 150 11.80 -6.99 8.07
N GLY A 151 11.51 -8.17 8.62
CA GLY A 151 12.01 -9.44 8.09
C GLY A 151 11.31 -9.85 6.80
N GLN A 152 9.98 -9.88 6.81
CA GLN A 152 9.19 -10.45 5.73
C GLN A 152 9.36 -9.69 4.42
N ILE A 153 9.30 -8.35 4.42
CA ILE A 153 9.38 -7.59 3.17
C ILE A 153 10.74 -7.76 2.48
N ASN A 154 11.84 -7.74 3.23
CA ASN A 154 13.17 -7.92 2.66
C ASN A 154 13.31 -9.33 2.08
N HIS A 155 12.80 -10.34 2.79
CA HIS A 155 12.80 -11.72 2.30
C HIS A 155 11.95 -11.90 1.02
N ILE A 156 10.79 -11.23 0.93
CA ILE A 156 9.96 -11.23 -0.28
C ILE A 156 10.69 -10.55 -1.44
N GLU A 157 11.31 -9.38 -1.20
CA GLU A 157 12.07 -8.65 -2.23
C GLU A 157 13.26 -9.46 -2.77
N GLU A 158 14.01 -10.11 -1.88
CA GLU A 158 15.23 -10.86 -2.21
C GLU A 158 14.93 -12.22 -2.84
N ASN A 159 14.05 -13.02 -2.23
CA ASN A 159 13.89 -14.43 -2.58
C ASN A 159 12.75 -14.69 -3.57
N TYR A 160 11.69 -13.87 -3.56
CA TYR A 160 10.51 -14.10 -4.39
C TYR A 160 10.44 -13.11 -5.57
N LEU A 161 10.36 -11.81 -5.29
CA LEU A 161 10.25 -10.79 -6.33
C LEU A 161 11.56 -10.59 -7.11
N LYS A 162 12.70 -10.95 -6.49
CA LYS A 162 14.06 -10.73 -7.01
C LYS A 162 14.28 -9.29 -7.47
N LYS A 163 13.63 -8.35 -6.77
CA LYS A 163 13.62 -6.94 -7.13
C LYS A 163 13.37 -6.10 -5.89
N LYS A 164 14.19 -5.05 -5.74
CA LYS A 164 13.98 -4.00 -4.73
C LYS A 164 12.68 -3.27 -5.00
N ARG A 165 12.11 -2.68 -3.95
CA ARG A 165 10.97 -1.76 -4.07
C ARG A 165 11.15 -0.69 -5.17
N PRO A 166 10.05 -0.27 -5.84
CA PRO A 166 10.08 0.64 -6.98
C PRO A 166 10.83 1.95 -6.68
N LEU A 167 11.60 2.43 -7.66
CA LEU A 167 12.22 3.75 -7.61
C LEU A 167 11.21 4.78 -8.13
N ARG A 168 10.87 5.76 -7.28
CA ARG A 168 9.89 6.81 -7.50
C ARG A 168 10.50 8.12 -7.02
N ASN A 169 10.75 9.04 -7.95
CA ASN A 169 11.42 10.31 -7.66
C ASN A 169 12.66 10.18 -6.75
N LYS A 170 13.62 9.34 -7.16
CA LYS A 170 14.86 9.00 -6.43
C LYS A 170 14.68 8.30 -5.08
N LYS A 171 13.44 8.05 -4.65
CA LYS A 171 13.09 7.35 -3.41
C LYS A 171 12.56 5.94 -3.68
N ARG A 172 12.79 5.02 -2.75
CA ARG A 172 12.43 3.60 -2.88
C ARG A 172 11.32 3.25 -1.91
N TYR A 173 10.10 3.10 -2.41
CA TYR A 173 8.94 2.77 -1.58
C TYR A 173 7.82 2.06 -2.37
N TYR A 174 7.07 1.21 -1.66
CA TYR A 174 5.74 0.79 -2.06
C TYR A 174 4.70 1.76 -1.51
N TYR A 175 3.66 2.02 -2.29
CA TYR A 175 2.54 2.86 -1.90
C TYR A 175 1.24 2.19 -2.33
N ALA A 176 0.24 2.24 -1.45
CA ALA A 176 -1.08 1.71 -1.73
C ALA A 176 -2.16 2.69 -1.24
N ILE A 177 -3.23 2.80 -2.01
CA ILE A 177 -4.49 3.44 -1.63
C ILE A 177 -5.52 2.32 -1.48
N GLN A 178 -6.21 2.28 -0.35
CA GLN A 178 -7.13 1.20 0.01
C GLN A 178 -8.43 1.81 0.51
N GLU A 179 -9.56 1.26 0.07
CA GLU A 179 -10.89 1.51 0.62
C GLU A 179 -11.16 0.66 1.87
#